data_AF-A0A3P7VL80-F1
#
_entry.id   AF-A0A3P7VL80-F1
#
_cell.length_a   1.000
_cell.length_b   1.000
_cell.length_c   1.000
_cell.angle_alpha   90.00
_cell.angle_beta   90.00
_cell.angle_gamma   90.00
#
_symmetry.space_group_name_H-M   'P 1'
#
loop_
_entity.id
_entity.type
_entity.pdbx_description
1 polymer ?
#
loop_
_entity_poly.entity_id
_entity_poly.type
_entity_poly.pdbx_seq_one_letter_code
_entity_poly.pdbx_strand_id
1 'polypeptide(L)'
;MKSLFTGVTTQRCSCDSSGWEGKPNTINCTHKWIEILNQIIDSDEPAEYISREWAQFLQNSTKQILFGGDILGSIEFAEKLLSLAEVQYAVLDDREERNEKVIEFTEMYGEAGNELLGDYAITVWLTLPDDVRISKTSSLITLLERSAALLAEFIIDKQKKMEYSNWAFEVQVKKPIPAVVHDNGKSRLIRRSDLFDTASLTDTAISSSSVTKTAFNESSGNVTFNFSQSPILLMPPLKILRRSAEVAVLFAYNDSVPFAQPRSRLTPLSKSPLLLTYYLFKSVGALLNTNKTTIANSLVIGIL
;
A
#
# COMPACT_ATOMS: atom_id res chain seq x y z
N MET A 1 1.05 7.13 41.37
CA MET A 1 1.98 6.68 40.31
C MET A 1 1.11 6.00 39.25
N LYS A 2 0.70 6.72 38.20
CA LYS A 2 -0.13 6.13 37.12
C LYS A 2 0.77 5.18 36.33
N SER A 3 0.35 3.92 36.16
CA SER A 3 1.11 2.95 35.38
C SER A 3 1.31 3.48 33.96
N LEU A 4 2.56 3.47 33.46
CA LEU A 4 2.91 3.85 32.09
C LEU A 4 2.52 2.77 31.07
N PHE A 5 2.18 1.57 31.56
CA PHE A 5 1.97 0.36 30.78
C PHE A 5 0.72 -0.39 31.26
N THR A 6 0.09 -1.10 30.35
CA THR A 6 -1.07 -1.97 30.58
C THR A 6 -0.79 -3.35 29.99
N GLY A 7 -1.21 -4.41 30.68
CA GLY A 7 -1.00 -5.77 30.18
C GLY A 7 -0.73 -6.82 31.25
N VAL A 8 -0.53 -8.04 30.77
CA VAL A 8 -0.19 -9.21 31.60
C VAL A 8 1.13 -9.79 31.14
N THR A 9 2.05 -10.00 32.07
CA THR A 9 3.30 -10.74 31.82
C THR A 9 3.14 -12.19 32.24
N THR A 10 3.72 -13.11 31.48
CA THR A 10 3.78 -14.54 31.85
C THR A 10 5.22 -15.00 31.88
N GLN A 11 5.65 -15.67 32.95
CA GLN A 11 6.97 -16.28 33.03
C GLN A 11 6.83 -17.72 33.50
N ARG A 12 7.55 -18.64 32.86
CA ARG A 12 7.52 -20.06 33.19
C ARG A 12 8.56 -20.36 34.25
N CYS A 13 8.15 -21.05 35.31
CA CYS A 13 9.04 -21.66 36.28
C CYS A 13 9.17 -23.15 35.96
N SER A 14 10.37 -23.67 35.97
CA SER A 14 10.64 -25.07 35.67
C SER A 14 11.02 -25.85 36.90
N CYS A 15 10.33 -26.97 37.10
CA CYS A 15 10.61 -27.88 38.19
C CYS A 15 11.98 -28.56 38.02
N ASP A 16 12.40 -28.81 36.78
CA ASP A 16 13.66 -29.50 36.47
C ASP A 16 14.88 -28.62 36.78
N SER A 17 14.79 -27.32 36.47
CA SER A 17 15.86 -26.36 36.76
C SER A 17 15.71 -25.69 38.14
N SER A 18 14.61 -25.93 38.85
CA SER A 18 14.25 -25.25 40.10
C SER A 18 14.39 -23.73 40.01
N GLY A 19 14.00 -23.15 38.87
CA GLY A 19 14.19 -21.74 38.57
C GLY A 19 13.32 -21.22 37.44
N TRP A 20 13.37 -19.90 37.23
CA TRP A 20 12.68 -19.24 36.13
C TRP A 20 13.33 -19.55 34.79
N GLU A 21 12.53 -19.92 33.81
CA GLU A 21 12.98 -20.13 32.43
C GLU A 21 12.90 -18.82 31.65
N GLY A 22 14.05 -18.37 31.12
CA GLY A 22 14.12 -17.23 30.22
C GLY A 22 13.65 -15.90 30.83
N LYS A 23 13.38 -14.92 29.95
CA LYS A 23 12.82 -13.62 30.33
C LYS A 23 11.28 -13.69 30.35
N PRO A 24 10.60 -12.86 31.17
CA PRO A 24 9.14 -12.75 31.13
C PRO A 24 8.64 -12.44 29.72
N ASN A 25 7.57 -13.10 29.31
CA ASN A 25 6.87 -12.78 28.07
C ASN A 25 6.06 -11.49 28.26
N THR A 26 6.35 -10.48 27.44
CA THR A 26 5.73 -9.15 27.45
C THR A 26 4.90 -8.87 26.20
N ILE A 27 4.54 -9.90 25.42
CA ILE A 27 3.76 -9.74 24.19
C ILE A 27 2.39 -9.07 24.42
N ASN A 28 1.82 -9.24 25.61
CA ASN A 28 0.54 -8.64 26.00
C ASN A 28 0.72 -7.34 26.80
N CYS A 29 1.92 -6.76 26.79
CA CYS A 29 2.21 -5.49 27.46
C CYS A 29 2.33 -4.37 26.43
N THR A 30 1.52 -3.33 26.63
CA THR A 30 1.50 -2.12 25.81
C THR A 30 1.76 -0.90 26.68
N HIS A 31 2.44 0.10 26.14
CA HIS A 31 2.42 1.43 26.69
C HIS A 31 1.04 2.05 26.54
N LYS A 32 0.72 2.96 27.46
CA LYS A 32 -0.56 3.67 27.44
C LYS A 32 -0.80 4.50 26.17
N TRP A 33 0.25 4.91 25.45
CA TRP A 33 0.08 5.68 24.22
C TRP A 33 -0.69 4.93 23.13
N ILE A 34 -0.66 3.58 23.12
CA ILE A 34 -1.50 2.78 22.21
C ILE A 34 -2.99 3.01 22.51
N GLU A 35 -3.38 3.04 23.79
CA GLU A 35 -4.75 3.31 24.21
C GLU A 35 -5.16 4.75 23.86
N ILE A 36 -4.28 5.71 24.12
CA ILE A 36 -4.50 7.13 23.77
C ILE A 36 -4.74 7.28 22.27
N LEU A 37 -3.89 6.67 21.45
CA LEU A 37 -4.03 6.72 19.99
C LEU A 37 -5.35 6.11 19.49
N ASN A 38 -5.80 4.99 20.08
CA ASN A 38 -7.11 4.43 19.76
C ASN A 38 -8.25 5.38 20.14
N GLN A 39 -8.17 6.05 21.29
CA GLN A 39 -9.19 7.03 21.70
C GLN A 39 -9.24 8.24 20.75
N ILE A 40 -8.09 8.70 20.24
CA ILE A 40 -8.03 9.82 19.30
C ILE A 40 -8.62 9.42 17.92
N ILE A 41 -8.41 8.17 17.47
CA ILE A 41 -9.10 7.65 16.28
C ILE A 41 -10.61 7.65 16.48
N ASP A 42 -11.09 7.19 17.63
CA ASP A 42 -12.53 7.10 17.92
C ASP A 42 -13.21 8.48 17.98
N SER A 43 -12.44 9.57 18.15
CA SER A 43 -12.92 10.95 18.09
C SER A 43 -12.95 11.56 16.67
N ASP A 44 -12.62 10.82 15.62
CA ASP A 44 -12.62 11.28 14.22
C ASP A 44 -11.76 12.54 14.00
N GLU A 45 -10.63 12.61 14.71
CA GLU A 45 -9.63 13.66 14.50
C GLU A 45 -8.98 13.51 13.10
N PRO A 46 -8.38 14.59 12.55
CA PRO A 46 -7.73 14.51 11.23
C PRO A 46 -6.64 13.45 11.19
N ALA A 47 -6.66 12.61 10.15
CA ALA A 47 -5.71 11.50 10.01
C ALA A 47 -4.24 11.97 10.01
N GLU A 48 -3.95 13.16 9.49
CA GLU A 48 -2.58 13.71 9.50
C GLU A 48 -2.11 13.97 10.92
N TYR A 49 -2.97 14.57 11.75
CA TYR A 49 -2.69 14.82 13.16
C TYR A 49 -2.41 13.52 13.91
N ILE A 50 -3.28 12.52 13.74
CA ILE A 50 -3.13 11.23 14.41
C ILE A 50 -1.85 10.51 13.97
N SER A 51 -1.54 10.53 12.67
CA SER A 51 -0.31 9.91 12.14
C SER A 51 0.96 10.57 12.68
N ARG A 52 0.92 11.89 12.90
CA ARG A 52 2.01 12.65 13.51
C ARG A 52 2.23 12.27 14.96
N GLU A 53 1.17 12.19 15.76
CA GLU A 53 1.24 11.74 17.15
C GLU A 53 1.79 10.31 17.25
N TRP A 54 1.33 9.41 16.38
CA TRP A 54 1.82 8.04 16.33
C TRP A 54 3.33 7.96 16.06
N ALA A 55 3.82 8.67 15.04
CA ALA A 55 5.25 8.75 14.74
C ALA A 55 6.04 9.30 15.93
N GLN A 56 5.55 10.36 16.58
CA GLN A 56 6.21 10.94 17.76
C GLN A 56 6.26 9.99 18.95
N PHE A 57 5.18 9.25 19.23
CA PHE A 57 5.17 8.24 20.29
C PHE A 57 6.19 7.14 20.02
N LEU A 58 6.29 6.67 18.78
CA LEU A 58 7.28 5.65 18.40
C LEU A 58 8.70 6.19 18.53
N GLN A 59 9.00 7.37 17.97
CA GLN A 59 10.33 8.01 18.07
C GLN A 59 10.78 8.25 19.52
N ASN A 60 9.83 8.49 20.44
CA ASN A 60 10.13 8.64 21.86
C ASN A 60 10.28 7.29 22.58
N SER A 61 9.48 6.29 22.20
CA SER A 61 9.49 4.96 22.81
C SER A 61 10.71 4.15 22.38
N THR A 62 11.14 4.25 21.12
CA THR A 62 12.35 3.59 20.61
C THR A 62 13.64 4.09 21.29
N LYS A 63 13.61 5.29 21.88
CA LYS A 63 14.70 5.83 22.72
C LYS A 63 14.70 5.32 24.15
N GLN A 64 13.58 4.76 24.63
CA GLN A 64 13.41 4.32 26.02
C GLN A 64 13.34 2.80 26.09
N ILE A 65 12.17 2.22 25.84
CA ILE A 65 11.87 0.79 25.82
C ILE A 65 10.69 0.57 24.88
N LEU A 66 10.73 -0.47 24.04
CA LEU A 66 9.58 -0.94 23.24
C LEU A 66 9.27 -2.39 23.60
N PHE A 67 7.99 -2.73 23.74
CA PHE A 67 7.52 -4.08 24.00
C PHE A 67 6.91 -4.74 22.77
N GLY A 68 6.85 -6.07 22.77
CA GLY A 68 6.19 -6.83 21.71
C GLY A 68 4.73 -6.38 21.52
N GLY A 69 4.02 -6.10 22.62
CA GLY A 69 2.66 -5.58 22.54
C GLY A 69 2.56 -4.20 21.89
N ASP A 70 3.56 -3.33 22.04
CA ASP A 70 3.57 -2.03 21.36
C ASP A 70 3.67 -2.18 19.84
N ILE A 71 4.49 -3.13 19.38
CA ILE A 71 4.61 -3.44 17.95
C ILE A 71 3.27 -3.97 17.42
N LEU A 72 2.71 -4.97 18.10
CA LEU A 72 1.45 -5.58 17.68
C LEU A 72 0.29 -4.59 17.69
N GLY A 73 0.18 -3.82 18.77
CA GLY A 73 -0.82 -2.77 18.92
C GLY A 73 -0.65 -1.65 17.92
N SER A 74 0.59 -1.28 17.56
CA SER A 74 0.86 -0.27 16.53
C SER A 74 0.36 -0.71 15.17
N ILE A 75 0.51 -1.98 14.81
CA ILE A 75 0.07 -2.50 13.50
C ILE A 75 -1.46 -2.51 13.41
N GLU A 76 -2.13 -2.93 14.50
CA GLU A 76 -3.59 -2.89 14.57
C GLU A 76 -4.12 -1.45 14.55
N PHE A 77 -3.45 -0.54 15.25
CA PHE A 77 -3.75 0.88 15.19
C PHE A 77 -3.54 1.46 13.79
N ALA A 78 -2.43 1.12 13.13
CA ALA A 78 -2.05 1.60 11.81
C ALA A 78 -3.09 1.22 10.73
N GLU A 79 -3.70 0.04 10.85
CA GLU A 79 -4.80 -0.39 9.98
C GLU A 79 -6.05 0.47 10.14
N LYS A 80 -6.45 0.77 11.39
CA LYS A 80 -7.57 1.66 11.67
C LYS A 80 -7.31 3.08 11.17
N LEU A 81 -6.12 3.60 11.43
CA LEU A 81 -5.71 4.94 11.02
C LEU A 81 -5.73 5.08 9.50
N LEU A 82 -5.23 4.08 8.77
CA LEU A 82 -5.25 4.10 7.31
C LEU A 82 -6.68 4.07 6.77
N SER A 83 -7.55 3.25 7.37
CA SER A 83 -8.96 3.19 7.00
C SER A 83 -9.68 4.53 7.24
N LEU A 84 -9.33 5.23 8.33
CA LEU A 84 -9.82 6.58 8.61
C LEU A 84 -9.38 7.58 7.53
N ALA A 85 -8.10 7.57 7.16
CA ALA A 85 -7.55 8.44 6.12
C ALA A 85 -8.21 8.21 4.75
N GLU A 86 -8.41 6.95 4.36
CA GLU A 86 -9.13 6.56 3.14
C GLU A 86 -10.53 7.19 3.07
N VAL A 87 -11.28 7.15 4.18
CA VAL A 87 -12.62 7.75 4.28
C VAL A 87 -12.55 9.27 4.24
N GLN A 88 -11.69 9.88 5.08
CA GLN A 88 -11.58 11.34 5.18
C GLN A 88 -11.17 11.95 3.84
N TYR A 89 -10.25 11.34 3.09
CA TYR A 89 -9.77 11.89 1.81
C TYR A 89 -10.73 11.67 0.65
N ALA A 90 -11.47 10.56 0.65
CA ALA A 90 -12.46 10.29 -0.39
C ALA A 90 -13.59 11.34 -0.44
N VAL A 91 -13.87 12.00 0.68
CA VAL A 91 -14.97 13.00 0.79
C VAL A 91 -14.51 14.45 0.70
N LEU A 92 -13.19 14.72 0.60
CA LEU A 92 -12.68 16.08 0.41
C LEU A 92 -12.90 16.53 -1.03
N ASP A 93 -13.63 17.64 -1.22
CA ASP A 93 -13.88 18.22 -2.54
C ASP A 93 -12.67 19.00 -3.09
N ASP A 94 -11.97 19.73 -2.22
CA ASP A 94 -10.81 20.52 -2.60
C ASP A 94 -9.62 19.61 -2.92
N ARG A 95 -9.21 19.63 -4.20
CA ARG A 95 -8.11 18.81 -4.69
C ARG A 95 -6.75 19.24 -4.12
N GLU A 96 -6.53 20.54 -3.92
CA GLU A 96 -5.25 21.04 -3.40
C GLU A 96 -5.13 20.70 -1.92
N GLU A 97 -6.20 20.90 -1.16
CA GLU A 97 -6.26 20.49 0.25
C GLU A 97 -6.06 18.98 0.41
N ARG A 98 -6.79 18.16 -0.37
CA ARG A 98 -6.64 16.70 -0.34
C ARG A 98 -5.23 16.24 -0.69
N ASN A 99 -4.57 16.92 -1.62
CA ASN A 99 -3.18 16.64 -2.00
C ASN A 99 -2.19 16.99 -0.87
N GLU A 100 -2.35 18.13 -0.21
CA GLU A 100 -1.50 18.51 0.93
C GLU A 100 -1.65 17.52 2.08
N LYS A 101 -2.91 17.21 2.42
CA LYS A 101 -3.29 16.26 3.48
C LYS A 101 -2.75 14.85 3.26
N VAL A 102 -2.94 14.28 2.07
CA VAL A 102 -2.44 12.93 1.79
C VAL A 102 -0.92 12.87 1.81
N ILE A 103 -0.21 13.94 1.39
CA ILE A 103 1.24 14.02 1.47
C ILE A 103 1.67 14.01 2.93
N GLU A 104 1.12 14.90 3.75
CA GLU A 104 1.45 15.00 5.18
C GLU A 104 1.20 13.68 5.92
N PHE A 105 0.02 13.10 5.73
CA PHE A 105 -0.33 11.80 6.33
C PHE A 105 0.65 10.72 5.91
N THR A 106 0.93 10.58 4.62
CA THR A 106 1.80 9.51 4.13
C THR A 106 3.23 9.71 4.64
N GLU A 107 3.71 10.96 4.73
CA GLU A 107 5.01 11.30 5.29
C GLU A 107 5.12 10.83 6.76
N MET A 108 4.13 11.17 7.60
CA MET A 108 4.14 10.83 9.03
C MET A 108 3.83 9.35 9.31
N TYR A 109 2.87 8.76 8.60
CA TYR A 109 2.59 7.32 8.66
C TYR A 109 3.82 6.50 8.27
N GLY A 110 4.56 7.00 7.27
CA GLY A 110 5.80 6.40 6.84
C GLY A 110 6.95 6.53 7.83
N GLU A 111 7.02 7.64 8.55
CA GLU A 111 7.98 7.84 9.65
C GLU A 111 7.71 6.87 10.81
N ALA A 112 6.44 6.64 11.16
CA ALA A 112 6.07 5.61 12.12
C ALA A 112 6.49 4.19 11.67
N GLY A 113 6.26 3.86 10.39
CA GLY A 113 6.77 2.61 9.79
C GLY A 113 8.29 2.50 9.84
N ASN A 114 9.00 3.61 9.61
CA ASN A 114 10.45 3.68 9.72
C ASN A 114 10.94 3.33 11.12
N GLU A 115 10.29 3.83 12.18
CA GLU A 115 10.61 3.49 13.57
C GLU A 115 10.37 2.02 13.88
N LEU A 116 9.24 1.45 13.42
CA LEU A 116 8.91 0.03 13.60
C LEU A 116 9.86 -0.93 12.87
N LEU A 117 10.54 -0.44 11.83
CA LEU A 117 11.55 -1.19 11.07
C LEU A 117 13.00 -0.84 11.48
N GLY A 118 13.17 -0.01 12.50
CA GLY A 118 14.47 0.41 13.00
C GLY A 118 15.22 -0.67 13.77
N ASP A 119 16.55 -0.55 13.83
CA ASP A 119 17.44 -1.54 14.44
C ASP A 119 17.01 -1.94 15.87
N TYR A 120 16.55 -0.97 16.66
CA TYR A 120 16.04 -1.25 18.01
C TYR A 120 14.73 -2.05 17.98
N ALA A 121 13.75 -1.64 17.18
CA ALA A 121 12.47 -2.35 17.05
C ALA A 121 12.67 -3.79 16.55
N ILE A 122 13.63 -4.03 15.65
CA ILE A 122 13.99 -5.38 15.18
C ILE A 122 14.36 -6.29 16.36
N THR A 123 15.07 -5.79 17.37
CA THR A 123 15.42 -6.61 18.55
C THR A 123 14.19 -7.09 19.31
N VAL A 124 13.12 -6.28 19.32
CA VAL A 124 11.84 -6.59 19.96
C VAL A 124 11.00 -7.50 19.08
N TRP A 125 10.95 -7.26 17.78
CA TRP A 125 10.33 -8.16 16.80
C TRP A 125 10.84 -9.59 16.92
N LEU A 126 12.15 -9.77 17.08
CA LEU A 126 12.79 -11.07 17.21
C LEU A 126 12.47 -11.79 18.53
N THR A 127 11.81 -11.12 19.48
CA THR A 127 11.29 -11.78 20.70
C THR A 127 9.91 -12.41 20.48
N LEU A 128 9.21 -12.04 19.40
CA LEU A 128 7.90 -12.60 19.06
C LEU A 128 8.04 -14.02 18.48
N PRO A 129 7.03 -14.90 18.70
CA PRO A 129 6.92 -16.17 17.99
C PRO A 129 7.04 -16.01 16.47
N ASP A 130 7.69 -16.95 15.79
CA ASP A 130 8.01 -16.83 14.35
C ASP A 130 6.76 -16.62 13.49
N ASP A 131 5.69 -17.36 13.75
CA ASP A 131 4.41 -17.26 13.05
C ASP A 131 3.77 -15.87 13.22
N VAL A 132 3.75 -15.35 14.45
CA VAL A 132 3.24 -14.01 14.77
C VAL A 132 4.10 -12.93 14.13
N ARG A 133 5.43 -13.05 14.24
CA ARG A 133 6.40 -12.10 13.66
C ARG A 133 6.23 -12.00 12.15
N ILE A 134 6.22 -13.13 11.45
CA ILE A 134 6.10 -13.18 9.99
C ILE A 134 4.76 -12.57 9.56
N SER A 135 3.65 -13.04 10.16
CA SER A 135 2.31 -12.54 9.82
C SER A 135 2.20 -11.03 10.01
N LYS A 136 2.63 -10.51 11.17
CA LYS A 136 2.50 -9.08 11.49
C LYS A 136 3.50 -8.21 10.73
N THR A 137 4.69 -8.72 10.41
CA THR A 137 5.63 -8.04 9.49
C THR A 137 5.00 -7.91 8.10
N SER A 138 4.39 -8.98 7.57
CA SER A 138 3.66 -8.92 6.29
C SER A 138 2.52 -7.91 6.34
N SER A 139 1.74 -7.85 7.43
CA SER A 139 0.72 -6.82 7.63
C SER A 139 1.31 -5.40 7.58
N LEU A 140 2.43 -5.15 8.27
CA LEU A 140 3.08 -3.83 8.25
C LEU A 140 3.51 -3.43 6.83
N ILE A 141 4.08 -4.36 6.06
CA ILE A 141 4.46 -4.11 4.66
C ILE A 141 3.23 -3.72 3.85
N THR A 142 2.15 -4.50 3.93
CA THR A 142 0.90 -4.20 3.20
C THR A 142 0.31 -2.86 3.60
N LEU A 143 0.38 -2.47 4.88
CA LEU A 143 -0.09 -1.17 5.34
C LEU A 143 0.73 0.00 4.77
N LEU A 144 2.06 -0.14 4.74
CA LEU A 144 2.95 0.86 4.12
C LEU A 144 2.78 0.91 2.60
N GLU A 145 2.47 -0.21 1.97
CA GLU A 145 2.15 -0.27 0.54
C GLU A 145 0.85 0.47 0.24
N ARG A 146 -0.19 0.21 1.03
CA ARG A 146 -1.51 0.86 0.88
C ARG A 146 -1.45 2.36 1.18
N SER A 147 -0.64 2.82 2.14
CA SER A 147 -0.49 4.27 2.37
C SER A 147 0.16 4.98 1.18
N ALA A 148 1.14 4.37 0.53
CA ALA A 148 1.70 4.91 -0.71
C ALA A 148 0.73 4.82 -1.89
N ALA A 149 -0.13 3.79 -1.94
CA ALA A 149 -1.20 3.68 -2.92
C ALA A 149 -2.21 4.83 -2.76
N LEU A 150 -2.61 5.13 -1.52
CA LEU A 150 -3.46 6.25 -1.17
C LEU A 150 -2.85 7.59 -1.62
N LEU A 151 -1.55 7.77 -1.41
CA LEU A 151 -0.82 8.92 -1.96
C LEU A 151 -0.91 8.98 -3.48
N ALA A 152 -0.65 7.87 -4.18
CA ALA A 152 -0.67 7.82 -5.63
C ALA A 152 -2.05 8.17 -6.22
N GLU A 153 -3.13 7.85 -5.50
CA GLU A 153 -4.49 8.16 -5.91
C GLU A 153 -4.78 9.67 -5.89
N PHE A 154 -4.28 10.38 -4.87
CA PHE A 154 -4.68 11.76 -4.62
C PHE A 154 -3.60 12.82 -4.94
N ILE A 155 -2.37 12.41 -5.22
CA ILE A 155 -1.30 13.33 -5.54
C ILE A 155 -1.53 14.07 -6.88
N ILE A 156 -1.26 15.37 -6.89
CA ILE A 156 -1.32 16.22 -8.09
C ILE A 156 -0.07 16.03 -8.96
N ASP A 157 1.08 15.89 -8.31
CA ASP A 157 2.36 15.68 -8.96
C ASP A 157 2.42 14.33 -9.69
N LYS A 158 3.17 14.28 -10.78
CA LYS A 158 3.33 13.04 -11.56
C LYS A 158 4.23 12.01 -10.87
N GLN A 159 5.01 12.44 -9.89
CA GLN A 159 5.92 11.59 -9.15
C GLN A 159 6.14 12.19 -7.75
N LYS A 160 6.30 11.32 -6.76
CA LYS A 160 6.76 11.70 -5.42
C LYS A 160 7.55 10.55 -4.84
N LYS A 161 8.65 10.91 -4.20
CA LYS A 161 9.58 9.98 -3.58
C LYS A 161 9.71 10.33 -2.12
N MET A 162 9.65 9.33 -1.26
CA MET A 162 9.86 9.45 0.18
C MET A 162 10.92 8.45 0.60
N GLU A 163 11.96 8.93 1.28
CA GLU A 163 13.10 8.13 1.71
C GLU A 163 13.27 8.23 3.22
N TYR A 164 13.26 7.07 3.89
CA TYR A 164 13.51 6.93 5.31
C TYR A 164 14.75 6.07 5.55
N SER A 165 15.15 5.91 6.81
CA SER A 165 16.36 5.15 7.16
C SER A 165 16.21 3.63 6.95
N ASN A 166 14.99 3.11 7.07
CA ASN A 166 14.72 1.67 7.06
C ASN A 166 13.84 1.22 5.89
N TRP A 167 13.23 2.16 5.18
CA TRP A 167 12.44 1.89 3.99
C TRP A 167 12.29 3.14 3.12
N ALA A 168 11.90 2.98 1.86
CA ALA A 168 11.61 4.08 0.97
C ALA A 168 10.63 3.64 -0.10
N PHE A 169 9.96 4.62 -0.71
CA PHE A 169 9.10 4.36 -1.84
C PHE A 169 9.04 5.52 -2.83
N GLU A 170 8.64 5.21 -4.06
CA GLU A 170 8.39 6.18 -5.11
C GLU A 170 7.05 5.86 -5.78
N VAL A 171 6.17 6.85 -5.85
CA VAL A 171 4.92 6.79 -6.62
C VAL A 171 5.09 7.54 -7.93
N GLN A 172 4.57 6.96 -9.01
CA GLN A 172 4.53 7.55 -10.35
C GLN A 172 3.11 7.45 -10.93
N VAL A 173 2.55 8.60 -11.33
CA VAL A 173 1.22 8.71 -11.95
C VAL A 173 1.37 8.90 -13.45
N LYS A 174 1.10 7.84 -14.23
CA LYS A 174 1.20 7.88 -15.69
C LYS A 174 -0.17 8.06 -16.32
N LYS A 175 -0.40 9.23 -16.94
CA LYS A 175 -1.65 9.53 -17.68
C LYS A 175 -1.62 8.89 -19.07
N PRO A 176 -2.75 8.36 -19.58
CA PRO A 176 -2.84 7.84 -20.94
C PRO A 176 -2.62 8.95 -21.96
N ILE A 177 -1.92 8.65 -23.06
CA ILE A 177 -1.82 9.57 -24.21
C ILE A 177 -3.22 9.66 -24.83
N PRO A 178 -3.79 10.87 -24.95
CA PRO A 178 -5.07 11.02 -25.62
C PRO A 178 -4.92 10.55 -27.07
N ALA A 179 -5.75 9.59 -27.48
CA ALA A 179 -5.82 9.15 -28.86
C ALA A 179 -6.23 10.35 -29.72
N VAL A 180 -5.32 10.84 -30.56
CA VAL A 180 -5.66 11.83 -31.58
C VAL A 180 -6.58 11.14 -32.58
N VAL A 181 -7.88 11.42 -32.49
CA VAL A 181 -8.80 11.11 -33.57
C VAL A 181 -8.44 12.07 -34.70
N HIS A 182 -7.74 11.57 -35.71
CA HIS A 182 -7.67 12.27 -36.98
C HIS A 182 -9.08 12.29 -37.55
N ASP A 183 -9.77 13.41 -37.39
CA ASP A 183 -10.96 13.73 -38.17
C ASP A 183 -10.50 13.95 -39.62
N ASN A 184 -10.40 12.85 -40.37
CA ASN A 184 -10.25 12.91 -41.81
C ASN A 184 -11.58 13.45 -42.34
N GLY A 185 -11.66 14.78 -42.45
CA GLY A 185 -12.80 15.56 -42.93
C GLY A 185 -13.35 15.08 -44.27
N LYS A 186 -14.16 14.02 -44.22
CA LYS A 186 -15.04 13.57 -45.28
C LYS A 186 -16.37 13.16 -44.66
N SER A 187 -17.14 14.16 -44.22
CA SER A 187 -18.59 14.01 -44.10
C SER A 187 -19.19 13.85 -45.49
N ARG A 188 -19.12 12.63 -46.04
CA ARG A 188 -20.03 12.22 -47.11
C ARG A 188 -21.38 11.98 -46.47
N LEU A 189 -22.30 12.91 -46.69
CA LEU A 189 -23.74 12.73 -46.48
C LEU A 189 -24.18 11.46 -47.22
N ILE A 190 -24.42 10.37 -46.49
CA ILE A 190 -25.10 9.19 -47.04
C ILE A 190 -26.56 9.28 -46.64
N ARG A 191 -27.35 9.67 -47.62
CA ARG A 191 -28.81 9.62 -47.65
C ARG A 191 -29.25 8.16 -47.49
N ARG A 192 -30.05 7.87 -46.46
CA ARG A 192 -30.81 6.61 -46.35
C ARG A 192 -31.89 6.60 -47.43
N SER A 193 -31.93 5.53 -48.23
CA SER A 193 -33.18 4.98 -48.75
C SER A 193 -32.98 3.49 -49.07
N ASP A 194 -33.84 2.72 -48.43
CA ASP A 194 -34.24 1.31 -48.57
C ASP A 194 -33.99 0.64 -49.94
N LEU A 195 -33.60 -0.65 -49.93
CA LEU A 195 -34.48 -1.79 -50.27
C LEU A 195 -33.73 -3.13 -50.14
N PHE A 196 -34.47 -4.14 -49.71
CA PHE A 196 -34.22 -5.58 -49.67
C PHE A 196 -33.27 -6.15 -50.75
N ASP A 197 -32.36 -7.06 -50.38
CA ASP A 197 -32.51 -8.47 -50.76
C ASP A 197 -31.49 -9.43 -50.11
N THR A 198 -31.88 -10.70 -50.16
CA THR A 198 -31.45 -11.88 -49.43
C THR A 198 -30.06 -12.46 -49.71
N ALA A 199 -29.49 -13.07 -48.66
CA ALA A 199 -28.65 -14.29 -48.62
C ALA A 199 -27.38 -14.41 -49.50
N SER A 200 -26.22 -14.55 -48.84
CA SER A 200 -25.31 -15.67 -49.08
C SER A 200 -24.22 -15.74 -48.00
N LEU A 201 -24.12 -16.90 -47.36
CA LEU A 201 -23.02 -17.32 -46.49
C LEU A 201 -21.74 -17.45 -47.32
N THR A 202 -20.67 -16.75 -46.94
CA THR A 202 -19.29 -17.25 -47.07
C THR A 202 -18.40 -16.58 -46.05
N ASP A 203 -17.62 -17.42 -45.36
CA ASP A 203 -16.61 -17.13 -44.35
C ASP A 203 -15.96 -15.75 -44.46
N THR A 204 -16.13 -14.95 -43.43
CA THR A 204 -15.22 -13.83 -43.16
C THR A 204 -14.91 -13.80 -41.68
N ALA A 205 -13.61 -13.89 -41.40
CA ALA A 205 -13.02 -13.75 -40.09
C ALA A 205 -13.72 -12.65 -39.29
N ILE A 206 -14.13 -13.00 -38.07
CA ILE A 206 -14.50 -12.04 -37.03
C ILE A 206 -13.29 -11.13 -36.85
N SER A 207 -13.30 -10.00 -37.57
CA SER A 207 -12.44 -8.86 -37.27
C SER A 207 -12.88 -8.38 -35.91
N SER A 208 -12.16 -8.83 -34.87
CA SER A 208 -12.24 -8.26 -33.54
C SER A 208 -11.97 -6.76 -33.65
N SER A 209 -13.05 -6.01 -33.57
CA SER A 209 -13.10 -4.56 -33.56
C SER A 209 -12.06 -3.99 -32.58
N SER A 210 -11.16 -3.19 -33.14
CA SER A 210 -10.30 -2.18 -32.53
C SER A 210 -10.44 -2.02 -31.00
N VAL A 211 -9.65 -2.78 -30.25
CA VAL A 211 -9.17 -2.30 -28.94
C VAL A 211 -8.19 -1.17 -29.25
N THR A 212 -8.64 0.07 -29.09
CA THR A 212 -7.75 1.24 -29.14
C THR A 212 -6.64 1.04 -28.10
N LYS A 213 -5.42 0.75 -28.58
CA LYS A 213 -4.21 0.68 -27.75
C LYS A 213 -3.99 2.05 -27.13
N THR A 214 -4.39 2.24 -25.87
CA THR A 214 -3.99 3.41 -25.09
C THR A 214 -2.48 3.35 -24.91
N ALA A 215 -1.76 4.22 -25.60
CA ALA A 215 -0.33 4.39 -25.42
C ALA A 215 -0.10 5.27 -24.18
N PHE A 216 0.89 4.94 -23.36
CA PHE A 216 1.37 5.78 -22.26
C PHE A 216 2.74 6.32 -22.66
N ASN A 217 3.11 7.51 -22.18
CA ASN A 217 4.42 8.09 -22.51
C ASN A 217 5.52 7.19 -21.90
N GLU A 218 6.31 6.54 -22.76
CA GLU A 218 7.20 5.42 -22.45
C GLU A 218 8.54 5.90 -21.87
N SER A 219 8.50 6.84 -20.93
CA SER A 219 9.68 7.19 -20.14
C SER A 219 9.88 6.10 -19.09
N SER A 220 10.70 5.11 -19.44
CA SER A 220 11.31 4.17 -18.50
C SER A 220 12.54 4.84 -17.88
N GLY A 221 12.32 5.79 -16.96
CA GLY A 221 13.39 6.30 -16.12
C GLY A 221 13.86 5.20 -15.16
N ASN A 222 15.16 5.17 -14.87
CA ASN A 222 15.69 4.31 -13.81
C ASN A 222 15.18 4.83 -12.46
N VAL A 223 14.63 3.95 -11.63
CA VAL A 223 14.30 4.28 -10.23
C VAL A 223 15.52 3.92 -9.38
N THR A 224 16.01 4.90 -8.63
CA THR A 224 17.14 4.73 -7.71
C THR A 224 16.79 5.30 -6.34
N PHE A 225 17.11 4.55 -5.29
CA PHE A 225 16.95 4.98 -3.90
C PHE A 225 18.33 5.17 -3.26
N ASN A 226 18.47 6.17 -2.40
CA ASN A 226 19.74 6.53 -1.75
C ASN A 226 20.09 5.61 -0.56
N PHE A 227 20.12 4.29 -0.78
CA PHE A 227 20.72 3.34 0.15
C PHE A 227 22.00 2.79 -0.45
N SER A 228 23.00 2.55 0.40
CA SER A 228 24.34 2.10 0.02
C SER A 228 24.38 0.78 -0.77
N GLN A 229 23.26 0.05 -0.85
CA GLN A 229 23.11 -1.21 -1.56
C GLN A 229 21.82 -1.31 -2.39
N SER A 230 21.14 -0.19 -2.70
CA SER A 230 19.95 -0.22 -3.54
C SER A 230 20.29 -0.69 -4.96
N PRO A 231 19.63 -1.73 -5.49
CA PRO A 231 19.78 -2.08 -6.90
C PRO A 231 19.22 -0.95 -7.79
N ILE A 232 19.83 -0.74 -8.97
CA ILE A 232 19.24 0.09 -10.02
C ILE A 232 18.07 -0.70 -10.63
N LEU A 233 16.86 -0.16 -10.54
CA LEU A 233 15.66 -0.83 -11.03
C LEU A 233 15.44 -0.51 -12.51
N LEU A 234 15.51 -1.55 -13.35
CA LEU A 234 15.08 -1.50 -14.73
C LEU A 234 13.60 -1.86 -14.82
N MET A 235 12.79 -0.90 -15.26
CA MET A 235 11.33 -1.05 -15.37
C MET A 235 10.98 -2.12 -16.42
N PRO A 236 10.16 -3.15 -16.09
CA PRO A 236 9.56 -3.99 -17.10
C PRO A 236 8.71 -3.13 -18.06
N PRO A 237 8.58 -3.49 -19.35
CA PRO A 237 7.73 -2.76 -20.27
C PRO A 237 6.31 -2.58 -19.69
N LEU A 238 5.75 -1.35 -19.77
CA LEU A 238 4.42 -1.01 -19.21
C LEU A 238 3.30 -1.94 -19.70
N LYS A 239 3.46 -2.54 -20.89
CA LYS A 239 2.53 -3.52 -21.45
C LYS A 239 2.42 -4.81 -20.62
N ILE A 240 3.52 -5.22 -19.98
CA ILE A 240 3.56 -6.40 -19.09
C ILE A 240 2.88 -6.05 -17.77
N LEU A 241 3.23 -4.90 -17.19
CA LEU A 241 2.67 -4.40 -15.93
C LEU A 241 1.14 -4.25 -16.02
N ARG A 242 0.63 -3.69 -17.12
CA ARG A 242 -0.82 -3.57 -17.34
C ARG A 242 -1.56 -4.92 -17.37
N ARG A 243 -0.99 -5.95 -18.01
CA ARG A 243 -1.61 -7.27 -18.02
C ARG A 243 -1.73 -7.85 -16.60
N SER A 244 -0.74 -7.61 -15.75
CA SER A 244 -0.80 -8.05 -14.34
C SER A 244 -1.89 -7.33 -13.56
N ALA A 245 -2.08 -6.02 -13.77
CA ALA A 245 -3.16 -5.25 -13.14
C ALA A 245 -4.56 -5.69 -13.62
N GLU A 246 -4.73 -5.95 -14.92
CA GLU A 246 -5.99 -6.45 -15.49
C GLU A 246 -6.37 -7.84 -14.93
N VAL A 247 -5.37 -8.69 -14.65
CA VAL A 247 -5.57 -10.01 -14.04
C VAL A 247 -5.93 -9.90 -12.56
N ALA A 248 -5.33 -8.98 -11.80
CA ALA A 248 -5.63 -8.78 -10.38
C ALA A 248 -7.09 -8.34 -10.14
N VAL A 249 -7.63 -7.46 -10.98
CA VAL A 249 -9.03 -7.01 -10.90
C VAL A 249 -10.02 -8.17 -11.14
N LEU A 250 -9.67 -9.12 -12.01
CA LEU A 250 -10.52 -10.29 -12.29
C LEU A 250 -10.58 -11.29 -11.13
N PHE A 251 -9.51 -11.38 -10.32
CA PHE A 251 -9.49 -12.24 -9.13
C PHE A 251 -10.22 -11.60 -7.93
N ALA A 252 -10.20 -10.27 -7.80
CA ALA A 252 -10.94 -9.55 -6.75
C ALA A 252 -12.47 -9.65 -6.90
N TYR A 253 -12.98 -10.01 -8.09
CA TYR A 253 -14.41 -10.13 -8.37
C TYR A 253 -15.01 -11.50 -8.00
N ASN A 254 -14.20 -12.45 -7.52
CA ASN A 254 -14.62 -13.83 -7.31
C ASN A 254 -14.87 -14.21 -5.85
N ASP A 255 -14.76 -13.28 -4.90
CA ASP A 255 -15.25 -13.47 -3.54
C ASP A 255 -16.68 -12.92 -3.38
N SER A 256 -17.55 -13.82 -2.95
CA SER A 256 -19.00 -13.80 -3.08
C SER A 256 -19.75 -12.91 -2.09
N VAL A 257 -20.64 -12.03 -2.56
CA VAL A 257 -21.92 -11.63 -1.90
C VAL A 257 -23.00 -11.34 -2.97
N PRO A 258 -24.24 -11.87 -2.86
CA PRO A 258 -25.29 -11.65 -3.84
C PRO A 258 -26.25 -10.55 -3.40
N PHE A 259 -26.06 -9.29 -3.83
CA PHE A 259 -27.14 -8.31 -3.82
C PHE A 259 -27.10 -7.43 -5.07
N ALA A 260 -28.27 -7.27 -5.66
CA ALA A 260 -28.49 -6.62 -6.94
C ALA A 260 -28.02 -5.15 -6.95
N GLN A 261 -27.02 -4.86 -7.78
CA GLN A 261 -26.74 -3.51 -8.28
C GLN A 261 -27.01 -3.43 -9.78
N PRO A 262 -27.48 -2.28 -10.29
CA PRO A 262 -27.87 -2.15 -11.69
C PRO A 262 -26.67 -2.36 -12.59
N ARG A 263 -26.85 -3.14 -13.67
CA ARG A 263 -25.87 -3.34 -14.75
C ARG A 263 -25.50 -1.98 -15.36
N SER A 264 -24.46 -1.35 -14.85
CA SER A 264 -23.71 -0.33 -15.56
C SER A 264 -22.96 -1.03 -16.69
N ARG A 265 -23.34 -0.74 -17.92
CA ARG A 265 -22.60 -1.15 -19.13
C ARG A 265 -21.15 -0.69 -18.95
N LEU A 266 -20.24 -1.64 -18.83
CA LEU A 266 -18.80 -1.43 -18.88
C LEU A 266 -18.42 -0.84 -20.25
N THR A 267 -18.33 0.48 -20.32
CA THR A 267 -17.54 1.17 -21.34
C THR A 267 -16.06 0.88 -21.09
N PRO A 268 -15.26 0.56 -22.12
CA PRO A 268 -13.86 0.20 -21.95
C PRO A 268 -13.08 1.36 -21.33
N LEU A 269 -12.39 1.05 -20.23
CA LEU A 269 -11.59 1.92 -19.38
C LEU A 269 -10.36 2.46 -20.13
N SER A 270 -10.55 3.44 -21.01
CA SER A 270 -9.50 4.05 -21.83
C SER A 270 -8.94 5.36 -21.22
N LYS A 271 -9.36 5.73 -20.00
CA LYS A 271 -9.10 7.08 -19.43
C LYS A 271 -8.49 7.10 -18.03
N SER A 272 -8.38 5.98 -17.31
CA SER A 272 -7.78 5.97 -15.98
C SER A 272 -6.25 6.16 -16.06
N PRO A 273 -5.65 6.96 -15.15
CA PRO A 273 -4.20 6.98 -14.98
C PRO A 273 -3.72 5.60 -14.50
N LEU A 274 -2.50 5.23 -14.88
CA LEU A 274 -1.80 4.07 -14.34
C LEU A 274 -0.98 4.53 -13.14
N LEU A 275 -1.21 3.92 -11.98
CA LEU A 275 -0.48 4.22 -10.75
C LEU A 275 0.61 3.15 -10.56
N LEU A 276 1.85 3.60 -10.43
CA LEU A 276 3.00 2.71 -10.28
C LEU A 276 3.74 3.08 -9.00
N THR A 277 3.94 2.10 -8.13
CA THR A 277 4.61 2.31 -6.86
C THR A 277 5.75 1.33 -6.67
N TYR A 278 6.90 1.86 -6.23
CA TYR A 278 8.10 1.09 -5.96
C TYR A 278 8.40 1.15 -4.47
N TYR A 279 8.71 0.01 -3.86
CA TYR A 279 8.98 -0.09 -2.43
C TYR A 279 10.32 -0.77 -2.18
N LEU A 280 11.12 -0.20 -1.29
CA LEU A 280 12.37 -0.78 -0.84
C LEU A 280 12.37 -0.87 0.69
N PHE A 281 12.61 -2.06 1.22
CA PHE A 281 12.74 -2.28 2.66
C PHE A 281 14.14 -2.78 3.00
N LYS A 282 14.80 -2.13 3.96
CA LYS A 282 16.14 -2.51 4.43
C LYS A 282 16.09 -3.71 5.40
N SER A 283 15.09 -3.73 6.28
CA SER A 283 15.09 -4.59 7.47
C SER A 283 14.13 -5.79 7.41
N VAL A 284 13.22 -5.79 6.45
CA VAL A 284 12.13 -6.79 6.36
C VAL A 284 12.64 -8.22 6.20
N GLY A 285 13.74 -8.43 5.47
CA GLY A 285 14.31 -9.75 5.26
C GLY A 285 14.66 -10.51 6.53
N ALA A 286 15.18 -9.79 7.53
CA ALA A 286 15.53 -10.38 8.83
C ALA A 286 14.29 -10.78 9.63
N LEU A 287 13.16 -10.09 9.42
CA LEU A 287 11.91 -10.33 10.14
C LEU A 287 11.11 -11.49 9.54
N LEU A 288 11.15 -11.64 8.21
CA LEU A 288 10.43 -12.69 7.48
C LEU A 288 11.16 -14.03 7.46
N ASN A 289 12.45 -14.06 7.78
CA ASN A 289 13.21 -15.29 7.75
C ASN A 289 13.17 -16.02 9.10
N THR A 290 12.95 -17.34 9.03
CA THR A 290 13.09 -18.25 10.18
C THR A 290 14.52 -18.79 10.31
N ASN A 291 15.29 -18.78 9.24
CA ASN A 291 16.65 -19.29 9.17
C ASN A 291 17.64 -18.12 9.12
N LYS A 292 18.55 -17.99 10.09
CA LYS A 292 19.44 -16.81 10.27
C LYS A 292 20.46 -16.57 9.13
N THR A 293 20.37 -17.31 8.02
CA THR A 293 21.37 -17.38 6.96
C THR A 293 20.94 -16.72 5.64
N THR A 294 19.69 -16.28 5.49
CA THR A 294 19.22 -15.62 4.25
C THR A 294 18.78 -14.19 4.52
N ILE A 295 19.52 -13.21 4.00
CA ILE A 295 19.08 -11.81 3.99
C ILE A 295 18.25 -11.63 2.72
N ALA A 296 16.93 -11.57 2.86
CA ALA A 296 16.04 -11.25 1.75
C ALA A 296 15.75 -9.75 1.73
N ASN A 297 16.50 -8.97 0.94
CA ASN A 297 16.05 -7.61 0.64
C ASN A 297 14.79 -7.72 -0.21
N SER A 298 13.62 -7.44 0.38
CA SER A 298 12.33 -7.52 -0.31
C SER A 298 12.09 -6.24 -1.10
N LEU A 299 12.09 -6.37 -2.42
CA LEU A 299 11.63 -5.36 -3.36
C LEU A 299 10.21 -5.76 -3.79
N VAL A 300 9.24 -4.89 -3.59
CA VAL A 300 7.87 -5.09 -4.09
C VAL A 300 7.54 -4.02 -5.12
N ILE A 301 6.90 -4.42 -6.22
CA ILE A 301 6.39 -3.52 -7.25
C ILE A 301 4.87 -3.60 -7.18
N GLY A 302 4.23 -2.51 -6.79
CA GLY A 302 2.77 -2.36 -6.78
C GLY A 302 2.29 -1.66 -8.04
N ILE A 303 1.21 -2.17 -8.63
CA ILE A 303 0.48 -1.50 -9.74
C ILE A 303 -0.98 -1.46 -9.33
N LEU A 304 -1.57 -0.27 -9.36
CA LEU A 304 -3.00 -0.03 -9.12
C LEU A 304 -3.66 0.61 -10.35
#